data_AF-A0AAE2JRE0-F1
#
_entry.id   AF-A0AAE2JRE0-F1
#
_cell.length_a   1.000
_cell.length_b   1.000
_cell.length_c   1.000
_cell.angle_alpha   90.00
_cell.angle_beta   90.00
_cell.angle_gamma   90.00
#
_symmetry.space_group_name_H-M   'P 1'
#
loop_
_entity.id
_entity.type
_entity.pdbx_description
1 polymer ?
#
loop_
_entity_poly.entity_id
_entity_poly.type
_entity_poly.pdbx_seq_one_letter_code
_entity_poly.pdbx_strand_id
1 'polypeptide(L)'
;MLSFVLFLVAVLLIVVIIKILPRRAWKWIGATIGIVALISVAIVGYFQYQEHSQEADRKANLMAYARDVAFYASSHRWTATDIQNSPHATPQDVEYAKQHADELKDAVWMPDIEDYAKRARKVKGLTSLYVSTYTNRWNKNAVHLTDKGIEGVADVIILSDNYIVSEWEAKELADQGFKDSVFVKYYSLDGSRIYSSKKGKWIDSDTKSKAVFNTANEN
;
A
#
# COMPACT_ATOMS: atom_id res chain seq x y z
N MET A 1 -11.40 18.80 14.42
CA MET A 1 -11.79 20.08 15.07
C MET A 1 -13.23 20.46 14.80
N LEU A 2 -13.71 20.43 13.55
CA LEU A 2 -15.11 20.78 13.20
C LEU A 2 -16.17 19.99 14.00
N SER A 3 -15.98 18.68 14.18
CA SER A 3 -16.92 17.79 14.90
C SER A 3 -17.03 18.11 16.39
N PHE A 4 -15.97 18.60 17.02
CA PHE A 4 -15.96 18.97 18.44
C PHE A 4 -16.65 20.33 18.67
N VAL A 5 -16.46 21.27 17.75
CA VAL A 5 -17.16 22.57 17.75
C VAL A 5 -18.67 22.37 17.54
N LEU A 6 -19.07 21.50 16.61
CA LEU A 6 -20.49 21.18 16.38
C LEU A 6 -21.14 20.51 17.59
N PHE A 7 -20.42 19.65 18.31
CA PHE A 7 -20.91 19.04 19.55
C PHE A 7 -21.16 20.08 20.65
N LEU A 8 -20.21 21.01 20.86
CA LEU A 8 -20.37 22.09 21.85
C LEU A 8 -21.56 23.00 21.53
N VAL A 9 -21.75 23.37 20.26
CA VAL A 9 -22.89 24.19 19.81
C VAL A 9 -24.22 23.45 20.03
N ALA A 10 -24.27 22.14 19.75
CA ALA A 10 -25.47 21.32 19.97
C ALA A 10 -25.85 21.23 21.46
N VAL A 11 -24.86 21.04 22.35
CA VAL A 11 -25.09 21.04 23.81
C VAL A 11 -25.63 22.39 24.29
N LEU A 12 -25.08 23.49 23.77
CA LEU A 12 -25.50 24.84 24.14
C LEU A 12 -26.95 25.14 23.71
N LEU A 13 -27.33 24.71 22.50
CA LEU A 13 -28.72 24.82 22.02
C LEU A 13 -29.71 24.00 22.87
N ILE A 14 -29.33 22.78 23.28
CA ILE A 14 -30.16 21.94 24.16
C ILE A 14 -30.39 22.63 25.51
N VAL A 15 -29.34 23.21 26.11
CA VAL A 15 -29.45 23.95 27.40
C VAL A 15 -30.38 25.16 27.28
N VAL A 16 -30.27 25.93 26.20
CA VAL A 16 -31.14 27.10 25.95
C VAL A 16 -32.61 26.68 25.77
N ILE A 17 -32.88 25.61 25.01
CA ILE A 17 -34.24 25.09 24.79
C ILE A 17 -34.88 24.61 26.11
N ILE A 18 -34.13 23.89 26.95
CA ILE A 18 -34.63 23.41 28.25
C ILE A 18 -35.00 24.56 29.19
N LYS A 19 -34.24 25.67 29.15
CA LYS A 19 -34.42 26.83 30.04
C LYS A 19 -35.64 27.69 29.68
N ILE A 20 -36.08 27.68 28.42
CA ILE A 20 -37.15 28.57 27.92
C ILE A 20 -38.55 27.90 27.99
N LEU A 21 -38.66 26.57 28.03
CA LEU A 21 -39.94 25.87 27.88
C LEU A 21 -40.59 25.35 29.20
N PRO A 22 -41.93 25.32 29.26
CA PRO A 22 -42.69 24.88 30.44
C PRO A 22 -42.51 23.39 30.75
N ARG A 23 -42.46 23.05 32.05
CA ARG A 23 -42.17 21.70 32.59
C ARG A 23 -43.06 20.57 32.05
N ARG A 24 -44.29 20.86 31.58
CA ARG A 24 -45.18 19.86 30.96
C ARG A 24 -44.65 19.32 29.62
N ALA A 25 -43.86 20.10 28.88
CA ALA A 25 -43.29 19.70 27.58
C ALA A 25 -41.98 18.90 27.71
N TRP A 26 -41.35 18.86 28.89
CA TRP A 26 -40.05 18.22 29.10
C TRP A 26 -40.04 16.72 28.78
N LYS A 27 -41.14 16.00 29.01
CA LYS A 27 -41.25 14.57 28.69
C LYS A 27 -41.19 14.31 27.17
N TRP A 28 -41.88 15.14 26.39
CA TRP A 28 -41.90 15.02 24.93
C TRP A 28 -40.57 15.48 24.32
N ILE A 29 -39.98 16.56 24.82
CA ILE A 29 -38.69 17.06 24.35
C ILE A 29 -37.56 16.08 24.68
N GLY A 30 -37.54 15.51 25.89
CA GLY A 30 -36.56 14.47 26.25
C GLY A 30 -36.66 13.23 25.36
N ALA A 31 -37.88 12.80 25.03
CA ALA A 31 -38.10 11.73 24.06
C ALA A 31 -37.60 12.12 22.65
N THR A 32 -37.90 13.33 22.17
CA THR A 32 -37.42 13.82 20.87
C THR A 32 -35.89 13.92 20.82
N ILE A 33 -35.25 14.46 21.85
CA ILE A 33 -33.78 14.55 21.95
C ILE A 33 -33.17 13.15 21.99
N GLY A 34 -33.76 12.22 22.76
CA GLY A 34 -33.32 10.83 22.82
C GLY A 34 -33.40 10.13 21.46
N ILE A 35 -34.48 10.35 20.70
CA ILE A 35 -34.65 9.82 19.35
C ILE A 35 -33.61 10.41 18.39
N VAL A 36 -33.39 11.74 18.42
CA VAL A 36 -32.38 12.40 17.57
C VAL A 36 -30.96 11.90 17.91
N ALA A 37 -30.65 11.70 19.19
CA ALA A 37 -29.38 11.14 19.62
C ALA A 37 -29.19 9.69 19.13
N LEU A 38 -30.22 8.84 19.26
CA LEU A 38 -30.20 7.47 18.75
C LEU A 38 -29.99 7.42 17.24
N ILE A 39 -30.70 8.25 16.47
CA ILE A 39 -30.55 8.35 15.02
C ILE A 39 -29.14 8.81 14.66
N SER A 40 -28.60 9.80 15.36
CA SER A 40 -27.25 10.31 15.13
C SER A 40 -26.18 9.25 15.41
N VAL A 41 -26.31 8.49 16.50
CA VAL A 41 -25.42 7.36 16.81
C VAL A 41 -25.52 6.26 15.74
N ALA A 42 -26.73 5.93 15.28
CA ALA A 42 -26.92 4.95 14.21
C ALA A 42 -26.28 5.40 12.88
N ILE A 43 -26.41 6.68 12.52
CA ILE A 43 -25.79 7.26 11.32
C ILE A 43 -24.26 7.22 11.43
N VAL A 44 -23.69 7.68 12.54
CA VAL A 44 -22.23 7.65 12.77
C VAL A 44 -21.71 6.20 12.76
N GLY A 45 -22.41 5.28 13.43
CA GLY A 45 -22.06 3.86 13.43
C GLY A 45 -22.11 3.24 12.03
N TYR A 46 -23.10 3.61 11.21
CA TYR A 46 -23.18 3.19 9.82
C TYR A 46 -22.02 3.73 8.97
N PHE A 47 -21.67 5.01 9.11
CA PHE A 47 -20.52 5.59 8.40
C PHE A 47 -19.20 4.93 8.81
N GLN A 48 -18.96 4.73 10.11
CA GLN A 48 -17.77 4.03 10.59
C GLN A 48 -17.72 2.57 10.09
N TYR A 49 -18.85 1.88 10.09
CA TYR A 49 -18.93 0.52 9.55
C TYR A 49 -18.62 0.50 8.05
N GLN A 50 -19.16 1.45 7.28
CA GLN A 50 -18.92 1.56 5.85
C GLN A 50 -17.46 1.92 5.55
N GLU A 51 -16.86 2.85 6.29
CA GLU A 51 -15.44 3.21 6.20
C GLU A 51 -14.54 2.00 6.52
N HIS A 52 -14.82 1.28 7.60
CA HIS A 52 -14.07 0.06 7.94
C HIS A 52 -14.23 -1.05 6.90
N SER A 53 -15.43 -1.25 6.36
CA SER A 53 -15.67 -2.22 5.28
C SER A 53 -14.89 -1.85 4.03
N GLN A 54 -14.92 -0.57 3.63
CA GLN A 54 -14.16 -0.07 2.47
C GLN A 54 -12.65 -0.20 2.68
N GLU A 55 -12.16 0.07 3.88
CA GLU A 55 -10.73 -0.09 4.21
C GLU A 55 -10.31 -1.55 4.16
N ALA A 56 -11.12 -2.46 4.70
CA ALA A 56 -10.87 -3.89 4.65
C ALA A 56 -10.90 -4.42 3.20
N ASP A 57 -11.89 -4.03 2.41
CA ASP A 57 -12.00 -4.38 1.00
C ASP A 57 -10.82 -3.85 0.19
N ARG A 58 -10.41 -2.60 0.44
CA ARG A 58 -9.23 -2.01 -0.21
C ARG A 58 -7.96 -2.78 0.14
N LYS A 59 -7.74 -3.13 1.41
CA LYS A 59 -6.59 -3.91 1.86
C LYS A 59 -6.56 -5.30 1.20
N ALA A 60 -7.70 -5.98 1.14
CA ALA A 60 -7.84 -7.26 0.45
C ALA A 60 -7.54 -7.14 -1.05
N ASN A 61 -8.07 -6.11 -1.71
CA ASN A 61 -7.79 -5.84 -3.13
C ASN A 61 -6.32 -5.49 -3.39
N LEU A 62 -5.68 -4.75 -2.48
CA LEU A 62 -4.24 -4.43 -2.55
C LEU A 62 -3.38 -5.68 -2.40
N MET A 63 -3.68 -6.56 -1.45
CA MET A 63 -3.00 -7.85 -1.29
C MET A 63 -3.20 -8.74 -2.53
N ALA A 64 -4.42 -8.82 -3.06
CA ALA A 64 -4.72 -9.59 -4.27
C ALA A 64 -3.96 -9.05 -5.48
N TYR A 65 -3.94 -7.73 -5.65
CA TYR A 65 -3.15 -7.04 -6.67
C TYR A 65 -1.65 -7.37 -6.55
N ALA A 66 -1.07 -7.23 -5.36
CA ALA A 66 0.36 -7.45 -5.15
C ALA A 66 0.77 -8.90 -5.45
N ARG A 67 -0.06 -9.88 -5.06
CA ARG A 67 0.15 -11.30 -5.38
C ARG A 67 0.07 -11.59 -6.87
N ASP A 68 -0.88 -10.97 -7.57
CA ASP A 68 -1.07 -11.14 -9.01
C ASP A 68 0.16 -10.62 -9.79
N VAL A 69 0.63 -9.41 -9.44
CA VAL A 69 1.84 -8.82 -10.04
C VAL A 69 3.09 -9.63 -9.69
N ALA A 70 3.24 -10.08 -8.45
CA ALA A 70 4.38 -10.92 -8.04
C ALA A 70 4.38 -12.26 -8.79
N PHE A 71 3.21 -12.89 -8.92
CA PHE A 71 3.05 -14.11 -9.70
C PHE A 71 3.42 -13.88 -11.17
N TYR A 72 2.90 -12.82 -11.78
CA TYR A 72 3.24 -12.44 -13.16
C TYR A 72 4.76 -12.28 -13.33
N ALA A 73 5.40 -11.50 -12.46
CA ALA A 73 6.84 -11.27 -12.47
C ALA A 73 7.69 -12.53 -12.25
N SER A 74 7.18 -13.50 -11.47
CA SER A 74 7.90 -14.74 -11.20
C SER A 74 7.79 -15.74 -12.36
N SER A 75 6.65 -15.74 -13.06
CA SER A 75 6.28 -16.69 -14.11
C SER A 75 6.68 -16.24 -15.52
N HIS A 76 6.78 -14.93 -15.75
CA HIS A 76 7.17 -14.38 -17.05
C HIS A 76 8.67 -14.10 -17.07
N ARG A 77 9.40 -14.98 -17.77
CA ARG A 77 10.82 -14.81 -18.09
C ARG A 77 10.91 -14.36 -19.54
N TRP A 78 11.69 -13.33 -19.77
CA TRP A 78 11.90 -12.78 -21.11
C TRP A 78 13.20 -13.31 -21.66
N THR A 79 13.18 -13.85 -22.88
CA THR A 79 14.41 -14.08 -23.62
C THR A 79 14.92 -12.77 -24.23
N ALA A 80 16.19 -12.75 -24.63
CA ALA A 80 16.73 -11.63 -25.39
C ALA A 80 15.95 -11.35 -26.68
N THR A 81 15.46 -12.39 -27.36
CA THR A 81 14.63 -12.26 -28.55
C THR A 81 13.28 -11.63 -28.23
N ASP A 82 12.67 -11.96 -27.09
CA ASP A 82 11.41 -11.35 -26.67
C ASP A 82 11.60 -9.84 -26.43
N ILE A 83 12.68 -9.45 -25.74
CA ILE A 83 12.99 -8.04 -25.48
C ILE A 83 13.20 -7.29 -26.79
N GLN A 84 13.94 -7.86 -27.74
CA GLN A 84 14.20 -7.22 -29.05
C GLN A 84 12.93 -7.01 -29.88
N ASN A 85 11.92 -7.85 -29.71
CA ASN A 85 10.65 -7.78 -30.45
C ASN A 85 9.55 -7.05 -29.66
N SER A 86 9.86 -6.58 -28.45
CA SER A 86 8.85 -5.98 -27.58
C SER A 86 8.44 -4.58 -28.06
N PRO A 87 7.14 -4.25 -28.04
CA PRO A 87 6.66 -2.90 -28.37
C PRO A 87 7.10 -1.84 -27.35
N HIS A 88 7.60 -2.25 -26.16
CA HIS A 88 8.07 -1.33 -25.13
C HIS A 88 9.59 -1.16 -25.09
N ALA A 89 10.35 -1.86 -25.96
CA ALA A 89 11.80 -1.84 -25.92
C ALA A 89 12.37 -0.60 -26.60
N THR A 90 13.29 0.08 -25.92
CA THR A 90 14.06 1.16 -26.53
C THR A 90 15.17 0.58 -27.41
N PRO A 91 15.75 1.38 -28.33
CA PRO A 91 16.91 0.94 -29.10
C PRO A 91 18.10 0.48 -28.24
N GLN A 92 18.25 1.06 -27.04
CA GLN A 92 19.29 0.67 -26.08
C GLN A 92 19.01 -0.69 -25.45
N ASP A 93 17.74 -0.98 -25.11
CA ASP A 93 17.34 -2.29 -24.59
C ASP A 93 17.56 -3.38 -25.64
N VAL A 94 17.22 -3.10 -26.90
CA VAL A 94 17.44 -4.00 -28.03
C VAL A 94 18.93 -4.29 -28.23
N GLU A 95 19.77 -3.25 -28.18
CA GLU A 95 21.22 -3.42 -28.34
C GLU A 95 21.85 -4.18 -27.18
N TYR A 96 21.45 -3.86 -25.94
CA TYR A 96 21.87 -4.60 -24.75
C TYR A 96 21.46 -6.08 -24.85
N ALA A 97 20.22 -6.36 -25.27
CA ALA A 97 19.72 -7.72 -25.42
C ALA A 97 20.50 -8.53 -26.47
N LYS A 98 20.99 -7.89 -27.54
CA LYS A 98 21.85 -8.56 -28.52
C LYS A 98 23.21 -8.94 -27.94
N GLN A 99 23.80 -8.07 -27.12
CA GLN A 99 25.14 -8.27 -26.56
C GLN A 99 25.15 -9.24 -25.37
N HIS A 100 24.05 -9.34 -24.63
CA HIS A 100 23.95 -10.10 -23.36
C HIS A 100 22.90 -11.22 -23.41
N ALA A 101 22.70 -11.84 -24.57
CA ALA A 101 21.59 -12.78 -24.77
C ALA A 101 21.57 -13.96 -23.78
N ASP A 102 22.75 -14.49 -23.42
CA ASP A 102 22.86 -15.59 -22.47
C ASP A 102 22.55 -15.19 -21.02
N GLU A 103 22.88 -13.95 -20.64
CA GLU A 103 22.61 -13.41 -19.30
C GLU A 103 21.11 -13.13 -19.09
N LEU A 104 20.37 -12.93 -20.18
CA LEU A 104 18.97 -12.54 -20.16
C LEU A 104 18.00 -13.71 -20.22
N LYS A 105 18.43 -14.96 -20.42
CA LYS A 105 17.52 -16.12 -20.59
C LYS A 105 16.49 -16.30 -19.49
N ASP A 106 16.82 -15.90 -18.26
CA ASP A 106 15.93 -15.94 -17.09
C ASP A 106 15.61 -14.54 -16.53
N ALA A 107 15.89 -13.49 -17.30
CA ALA A 107 15.67 -12.13 -16.86
C ALA A 107 14.18 -11.81 -16.81
N VAL A 108 13.84 -10.97 -15.84
CA VAL A 108 12.51 -10.40 -15.74
C VAL A 108 12.61 -8.99 -16.29
N TRP A 109 11.81 -8.69 -17.31
CA TRP A 109 11.84 -7.37 -17.95
C TRP A 109 10.78 -6.47 -17.34
N MET A 110 11.26 -5.35 -16.81
CA MET A 110 10.52 -4.56 -15.83
C MET A 110 9.47 -3.61 -16.40
N PRO A 111 9.71 -2.95 -17.54
CA PRO A 111 8.68 -2.14 -18.19
C PRO A 111 7.37 -2.90 -18.45
N ASP A 112 7.46 -4.19 -18.79
CA ASP A 112 6.29 -5.05 -19.00
C ASP A 112 5.55 -5.35 -17.69
N ILE A 113 6.27 -5.62 -16.60
CA ILE A 113 5.66 -5.77 -15.26
C ILE A 113 4.95 -4.49 -14.85
N GLU A 114 5.57 -3.33 -15.07
CA GLU A 114 4.97 -2.04 -14.74
C GLU A 114 3.68 -1.80 -15.54
N ASP A 115 3.65 -2.16 -16.82
CA ASP A 115 2.45 -2.04 -17.65
C ASP A 115 1.36 -3.05 -17.23
N TYR A 116 1.73 -4.28 -16.90
CA TYR A 116 0.83 -5.25 -16.31
C TYR A 116 0.25 -4.75 -14.97
N ALA A 117 1.11 -4.24 -14.08
CA ALA A 117 0.75 -3.64 -12.80
C ALA A 117 -0.25 -2.49 -12.97
N LYS A 118 -0.09 -1.64 -14.00
CA LYS A 118 -1.04 -0.58 -14.37
C LYS A 118 -2.42 -1.13 -14.68
N ARG A 119 -2.50 -2.15 -15.53
CA ARG A 119 -3.79 -2.80 -15.88
C ARG A 119 -4.40 -3.50 -14.67
N ALA A 120 -3.62 -4.28 -13.93
CA ALA A 120 -4.08 -5.05 -12.78
C ALA A 120 -4.67 -4.14 -11.70
N ARG A 121 -4.05 -2.99 -11.41
CA ARG A 121 -4.62 -1.99 -10.48
C ARG A 121 -6.03 -1.58 -10.86
N LYS A 122 -6.25 -1.23 -12.13
CA LYS A 122 -7.56 -0.79 -12.64
C LYS A 122 -8.62 -1.88 -12.45
N VAL A 123 -8.26 -3.14 -12.71
CA VAL A 123 -9.17 -4.28 -12.53
C VAL A 123 -9.54 -4.49 -11.06
N LYS A 124 -8.62 -4.22 -10.12
CA LYS A 124 -8.85 -4.35 -8.67
C LYS A 124 -9.50 -3.10 -8.03
N GLY A 125 -9.91 -2.12 -8.83
CA GLY A 125 -10.55 -0.90 -8.33
C GLY A 125 -9.65 -0.03 -7.44
N LEU A 126 -8.32 -0.20 -7.53
CA LEU A 126 -7.36 0.58 -6.77
C LEU A 126 -7.09 1.92 -7.45
N THR A 127 -7.00 2.99 -6.66
CA THR A 127 -6.67 4.32 -7.18
C THR A 127 -5.25 4.32 -7.75
N SER A 128 -5.08 4.93 -8.93
CA SER A 128 -3.79 4.99 -9.60
C SER A 128 -2.86 6.00 -8.92
N LEU A 129 -1.78 5.53 -8.30
CA LEU A 129 -0.74 6.35 -7.67
C LEU A 129 0.57 6.26 -8.46
N TYR A 130 0.54 6.50 -9.77
CA TYR A 130 1.81 6.55 -10.51
C TYR A 130 2.39 7.95 -10.34
N VAL A 131 3.40 8.07 -9.47
CA VAL A 131 4.21 9.27 -9.32
C VAL A 131 4.87 9.55 -10.68
N SER A 132 4.57 10.70 -11.27
CA SER A 132 4.91 11.04 -12.66
C SER A 132 6.37 11.42 -12.90
N THR A 133 7.26 11.26 -11.91
CA THR A 133 8.66 11.71 -12.00
C THR A 133 9.61 10.52 -11.99
N TYR A 134 10.20 10.27 -13.16
CA TYR A 134 11.04 9.13 -13.52
C TYR A 134 12.39 9.05 -12.78
N THR A 135 12.59 9.82 -11.71
CA THR A 135 13.96 10.05 -11.22
C THR A 135 14.48 8.95 -10.32
N ASN A 136 13.63 8.22 -9.57
CA ASN A 136 14.12 7.19 -8.65
C ASN A 136 13.11 6.07 -8.42
N ARG A 137 13.52 4.85 -8.76
CA ARG A 137 12.66 3.67 -8.76
C ARG A 137 12.43 3.08 -7.37
N TRP A 138 13.48 2.96 -6.58
CA TRP A 138 13.44 2.37 -5.24
C TRP A 138 13.41 3.46 -4.19
N ASN A 139 12.34 3.48 -3.41
CA ASN A 139 12.25 4.29 -2.21
C ASN A 139 12.47 3.44 -0.97
N LYS A 140 13.18 4.00 0.00
CA LYS A 140 13.63 3.34 1.21
C LYS A 140 12.97 4.01 2.40
N ASN A 141 12.22 3.24 3.18
CA ASN A 141 11.50 3.75 4.34
C ASN A 141 11.71 2.84 5.55
N ALA A 142 12.06 3.43 6.69
CA ALA A 142 12.21 2.73 7.97
C ALA A 142 10.86 2.63 8.67
N VAL A 143 10.38 1.42 8.92
CA VAL A 143 9.05 1.20 9.47
C VAL A 143 9.06 0.20 10.61
N HIS A 144 8.10 0.38 11.51
CA HIS A 144 7.71 -0.60 12.52
C HIS A 144 6.46 -1.34 12.08
N LEU A 145 6.50 -2.67 12.08
CA LEU A 145 5.41 -3.55 11.66
C LEU A 145 4.62 -4.07 12.88
N THR A 146 3.29 -3.99 12.84
CA THR A 146 2.45 -4.04 14.06
C THR A 146 2.01 -5.42 14.57
N ASP A 147 2.45 -6.54 13.99
CA ASP A 147 2.01 -7.89 14.40
C ASP A 147 3.13 -8.90 14.68
N LYS A 148 3.83 -9.35 13.63
CA LYS A 148 4.88 -10.41 13.73
C LYS A 148 6.16 -10.05 12.98
N GLY A 149 6.24 -8.81 12.49
CA GLY A 149 7.31 -8.39 11.60
C GLY A 149 7.45 -9.28 10.36
N ILE A 150 8.56 -9.13 9.65
CA ILE A 150 8.97 -10.08 8.62
C ILE A 150 9.83 -11.15 9.30
N GLU A 151 9.24 -12.33 9.52
CA GLU A 151 9.88 -13.45 10.25
C GLU A 151 10.48 -13.05 11.60
N GLY A 152 9.69 -12.38 12.45
CA GLY A 152 10.09 -12.01 13.81
C GLY A 152 10.91 -10.73 13.93
N VAL A 153 11.16 -10.01 12.83
CA VAL A 153 11.82 -8.70 12.84
C VAL A 153 10.78 -7.61 12.58
N ALA A 154 10.45 -6.83 13.62
CA ALA A 154 9.42 -5.79 13.56
C ALA A 154 9.92 -4.48 12.92
N ASP A 155 11.15 -4.08 13.23
CA ASP A 155 11.77 -2.89 12.67
C ASP A 155 12.57 -3.27 11.42
N VAL A 156 12.09 -2.82 10.27
CA VAL A 156 12.69 -3.15 8.97
C VAL A 156 12.78 -1.90 8.11
N ILE A 157 13.69 -1.96 7.14
CA ILE A 157 13.68 -1.04 6.02
C ILE A 157 12.89 -1.71 4.89
N ILE A 158 11.84 -1.04 4.41
CA ILE A 158 11.11 -1.45 3.22
C ILE A 158 11.65 -0.67 2.03
N LEU A 159 12.07 -1.40 1.00
CA LEU A 159 12.33 -0.86 -0.32
C LEU A 159 11.11 -1.12 -1.20
N SER A 160 10.45 -0.06 -1.64
CA SER A 160 9.30 -0.11 -2.55
C SER A 160 9.66 0.41 -3.94
N ASP A 161 9.24 -0.33 -4.96
CA ASP A 161 9.28 0.13 -6.34
C ASP A 161 8.08 1.05 -6.61
N ASN A 162 8.32 2.35 -6.67
CA ASN A 162 7.27 3.36 -6.79
C ASN A 162 6.48 3.31 -8.11
N TYR A 163 6.97 2.56 -9.10
CA TYR A 163 6.20 2.31 -10.33
C TYR A 163 5.15 1.23 -10.14
N ILE A 164 5.22 0.47 -9.05
CA ILE A 164 4.32 -0.67 -8.77
C ILE A 164 3.60 -0.50 -7.44
N VAL A 165 4.20 0.05 -6.40
CA VAL A 165 3.51 0.35 -5.13
C VAL A 165 4.11 1.58 -4.49
N SER A 166 3.25 2.42 -3.91
CA SER A 166 3.71 3.52 -3.06
C SER A 166 4.27 3.00 -1.73
N GLU A 167 5.07 3.81 -1.03
CA GLU A 167 5.66 3.43 0.25
C GLU A 167 4.63 3.06 1.32
N TRP A 168 3.53 3.81 1.39
CA TRP A 168 2.49 3.57 2.37
C TRP A 168 1.74 2.26 2.04
N GLU A 169 1.48 1.97 0.76
CA GLU A 169 0.93 0.67 0.33
C GLU A 169 1.92 -0.47 0.64
N ALA A 170 3.22 -0.25 0.48
CA ALA A 170 4.24 -1.24 0.78
C ALA A 170 4.29 -1.58 2.28
N LYS A 171 4.15 -0.58 3.16
CA LYS A 171 3.97 -0.82 4.60
C LYS A 171 2.69 -1.61 4.87
N GLU A 172 1.56 -1.21 4.29
CA GLU A 172 0.28 -1.91 4.48
C GLU A 172 0.32 -3.36 4.01
N LEU A 173 1.02 -3.62 2.90
CA LEU A 173 1.26 -4.98 2.40
C LEU A 173 2.11 -5.78 3.38
N ALA A 174 3.16 -5.18 3.93
CA ALA A 174 4.03 -5.80 4.92
C ALA A 174 3.28 -6.13 6.22
N ASP A 175 2.45 -5.20 6.72
CA ASP A 175 1.59 -5.41 7.89
C ASP A 175 0.60 -6.57 7.65
N GLN A 176 0.09 -6.72 6.42
CA GLN A 176 -0.75 -7.84 6.02
C GLN A 176 0.03 -9.14 5.71
N GLY A 177 1.34 -9.17 5.93
CA GLY A 177 2.19 -10.35 5.77
C GLY A 177 2.61 -10.67 4.33
N PHE A 178 2.56 -9.69 3.41
CA PHE A 178 3.09 -9.85 2.07
C PHE A 178 4.62 -9.96 2.11
N LYS A 179 5.17 -11.06 1.61
CA LYS A 179 6.59 -11.40 1.79
C LYS A 179 7.34 -11.70 0.50
N ASP A 180 6.62 -11.85 -0.61
CA ASP A 180 7.16 -12.37 -1.86
C ASP A 180 6.96 -11.38 -3.01
N SER A 181 8.04 -10.72 -3.42
CA SER A 181 7.95 -9.72 -4.48
C SER A 181 9.30 -9.38 -5.10
N VAL A 182 9.25 -8.98 -6.37
CA VAL A 182 10.34 -8.32 -7.09
C VAL A 182 10.36 -6.81 -6.87
N PHE A 183 9.27 -6.24 -6.36
CA PHE A 183 8.97 -4.80 -6.27
C PHE A 183 8.80 -4.29 -4.82
N VAL A 184 8.76 -5.19 -3.83
CA VAL A 184 8.90 -4.87 -2.41
C VAL A 184 10.01 -5.73 -1.82
N LYS A 185 10.97 -5.12 -1.13
CA LYS A 185 12.09 -5.80 -0.50
C LYS A 185 12.21 -5.39 0.97
N TYR A 186 12.55 -6.34 1.82
CA TYR A 186 12.70 -6.12 3.26
C TYR A 186 14.16 -6.28 3.67
N TYR A 187 14.70 -5.26 4.32
CA TYR A 187 16.07 -5.23 4.83
C TYR A 187 16.07 -5.05 6.34
N SER A 188 17.13 -5.51 6.99
CA SER A 188 17.46 -5.04 8.34
C SER A 188 17.77 -3.55 8.31
N LEU A 189 17.66 -2.89 9.46
CA LEU A 189 17.87 -1.44 9.57
C LEU A 189 19.24 -0.96 9.06
N ASP A 190 20.26 -1.81 9.19
CA ASP A 190 21.64 -1.57 8.74
C ASP A 190 21.90 -2.03 7.29
N GLY A 191 20.89 -2.60 6.61
CA GLY A 191 21.02 -3.15 5.26
C GLY A 191 21.87 -4.42 5.15
N SER A 192 22.38 -4.96 6.26
CA SER A 192 23.29 -6.12 6.25
C SER A 192 22.59 -7.41 5.85
N ARG A 193 21.28 -7.51 6.10
CA ARG A 193 20.45 -8.66 5.76
C ARG A 193 19.25 -8.26 4.93
N ILE A 194 18.85 -9.15 4.03
CA ILE A 194 17.65 -9.07 3.20
C ILE A 194 16.77 -10.29 3.43
N TYR A 195 15.46 -10.12 3.47
CA TYR A 195 14.53 -11.23 3.54
C TYR A 195 14.40 -11.92 2.17
N SER A 196 14.56 -13.24 2.14
CA SER A 196 14.35 -14.05 0.93
C SER A 196 13.09 -14.89 1.06
N SER A 197 12.05 -14.54 0.29
CA SER A 197 10.81 -15.33 0.19
C SER A 197 11.09 -16.78 -0.22
N LYS A 198 11.95 -16.96 -1.23
CA LYS A 198 12.37 -18.28 -1.73
C LYS A 198 13.01 -19.18 -0.66
N LYS A 199 13.77 -18.59 0.27
CA LYS A 199 14.44 -19.32 1.35
C LYS A 199 13.66 -19.31 2.67
N GLY A 200 12.56 -18.56 2.73
CA GLY A 200 11.75 -18.36 3.94
C GLY A 200 12.53 -17.77 5.12
N LYS A 201 13.61 -17.01 4.86
CA LYS A 201 14.49 -16.50 5.92
C LYS A 201 15.27 -15.26 5.52
N TRP A 202 15.76 -14.56 6.52
CA TRP A 202 16.78 -13.53 6.39
C TRP A 202 18.11 -14.14 5.94
N ILE A 203 18.75 -13.49 4.97
CA ILE A 203 20.07 -13.85 4.45
C ILE A 203 20.95 -12.61 4.38
N ASP A 204 22.26 -12.80 4.38
CA ASP A 204 23.19 -11.68 4.19
C ASP A 204 22.99 -11.03 2.82
N SER A 205 22.98 -9.71 2.80
CA SER A 205 22.85 -8.92 1.57
C SER A 205 24.08 -9.12 0.70
N ASP A 206 23.87 -9.60 -0.53
CA ASP A 206 24.91 -9.69 -1.54
C ASP A 206 25.29 -8.31 -2.08
N THR A 207 26.35 -8.25 -2.91
CA THR A 207 26.85 -6.99 -3.48
C THR A 207 25.77 -6.23 -4.26
N LYS A 208 24.91 -6.93 -5.01
CA LYS A 208 23.83 -6.31 -5.79
C LYS A 208 22.75 -5.73 -4.89
N SER A 209 22.35 -6.45 -3.85
CA SER A 209 21.33 -6.00 -2.88
C SER A 209 21.82 -4.82 -2.07
N LYS A 210 23.09 -4.83 -1.63
CA LYS A 210 23.71 -3.68 -0.97
C LYS A 210 23.78 -2.46 -1.86
N ALA A 211 24.14 -2.63 -3.14
CA ALA A 211 24.14 -1.53 -4.09
C ALA A 211 22.74 -0.90 -4.21
N VAL A 212 21.70 -1.72 -4.40
CA VAL A 212 20.31 -1.25 -4.47
C VAL A 212 19.88 -0.54 -3.18
N PHE A 213 20.22 -1.07 -2.01
CA PHE A 213 19.92 -0.47 -0.72
C PHE A 213 20.58 0.90 -0.55
N ASN A 214 21.85 1.03 -0.93
CA ASN A 214 22.62 2.27 -0.79
C ASN A 214 22.20 3.34 -1.80
N THR A 215 21.71 2.96 -2.99
CA THR A 215 21.26 3.90 -4.02
C THR A 215 19.78 4.24 -3.93
N ALA A 216 19.01 3.58 -3.05
CA ALA A 216 17.60 3.85 -2.85
C ALA A 216 17.39 5.18 -2.11
N ASN A 217 16.37 5.93 -2.50
CA ASN A 217 16.08 7.24 -1.92
C ASN A 217 15.62 7.13 -0.47
N GLU A 218 16.20 7.97 0.37
CA GLU A 218 15.74 8.19 1.74
C GLU A 218 14.55 9.12 1.75
N ASN A 219 13.51 8.71 2.49
CA ASN A 219 12.36 9.54 2.84
C ASN A 219 12.29 9.77 4.34
#